data_AF-A0A6B1HXT7-F1
#
_entry.id   AF-A0A6B1HXT7-F1
#
_cell.length_a   1.000
_cell.length_b   1.000
_cell.length_c   1.000
_cell.angle_alpha   90.00
_cell.angle_beta   90.00
_cell.angle_gamma   90.00
#
_symmetry.space_group_name_H-M   'P 1'
#
loop_
_entity.id
_entity.type
_entity.pdbx_description
1 polymer ?
#
loop_
_entity_poly.entity_id
_entity_poly.type
_entity_poly.pdbx_seq_one_letter_code
_entity_poly.pdbx_strand_id
1 'polypeptide(L)'
;MMTLLRQKTVLVLWFVIFAFIGLIVVEWGADYSGAGTNAAGDAVGVVNGETISLQEFQDALRRIARQMPQEQRADQALLVQQVWDYYVREIILNQEYERLGFEVTDGEIAFYTRNKPPQAVREFATFQTDGAFDMDKYAQFISNPANLSDPNNQALVLWIESTIKRQLLEYRLQRMLRGTAQVSPNEAHQHFAEANEKVRVEYAFAPSDAADDEIEVSDEDLAAYYEENV
;
A
#
# COMPACT_ATOMS: atom_id res chain seq x y z
N MET A 1 -72.71 7.77 -11.84
CA MET A 1 -71.54 7.81 -10.93
C MET A 1 -70.34 6.95 -11.38
N MET A 2 -70.43 6.06 -12.37
CA MET A 2 -69.29 5.23 -12.82
C MET A 2 -68.45 5.82 -13.98
N THR A 3 -68.89 6.92 -14.60
CA THR A 3 -68.19 7.58 -15.73
C THR A 3 -67.17 8.64 -15.30
N LEU A 4 -67.32 9.21 -14.10
CA LEU A 4 -66.38 10.17 -13.51
C LEU A 4 -65.05 9.52 -13.06
N LEU A 5 -65.08 8.24 -12.68
CA LEU A 5 -63.86 7.49 -12.35
C LEU A 5 -63.03 7.20 -13.60
N ARG A 6 -63.66 6.73 -14.69
CA ARG A 6 -62.98 6.37 -15.95
C ARG A 6 -62.28 7.57 -16.62
N GLN A 7 -62.83 8.77 -16.52
CA GLN A 7 -62.25 9.97 -17.14
C GLN A 7 -61.07 10.55 -16.32
N LYS A 8 -61.06 10.34 -15.00
CA LYS A 8 -59.97 10.78 -14.11
C LYS A 8 -58.81 9.76 -14.06
N THR A 9 -59.06 8.47 -14.27
CA THR A 9 -58.00 7.44 -14.32
C THR A 9 -57.01 7.68 -15.45
N VAL A 10 -57.45 8.13 -16.62
CA VAL A 10 -56.54 8.43 -17.76
C VAL A 10 -55.61 9.59 -17.43
N LEU A 11 -56.11 10.62 -16.74
CA LEU A 11 -55.32 11.79 -16.35
C LEU A 11 -54.32 11.44 -15.24
N VAL A 12 -54.72 10.60 -14.28
CA VAL A 12 -53.82 10.08 -13.23
C VAL A 12 -52.75 9.16 -13.83
N LEU A 13 -53.08 8.32 -14.82
CA LEU A 13 -52.11 7.45 -15.48
C LEU A 13 -51.03 8.24 -16.23
N TRP A 14 -51.43 9.31 -16.94
CA TRP A 14 -50.49 10.22 -17.58
C TRP A 14 -49.61 10.96 -16.56
N PHE A 15 -50.18 11.41 -15.44
CA PHE A 15 -49.41 12.02 -14.36
C PHE A 15 -48.35 11.06 -13.79
N VAL A 16 -48.72 9.80 -13.56
CA VAL A 16 -47.79 8.77 -13.05
C VAL A 16 -46.68 8.48 -14.07
N ILE A 17 -46.99 8.39 -15.36
CA ILE A 17 -45.98 8.18 -16.42
C ILE A 17 -44.99 9.34 -16.46
N PHE A 18 -45.47 10.59 -16.44
CA PHE A 18 -44.59 11.76 -16.41
C PHE A 18 -43.81 11.89 -15.12
N ALA A 19 -44.38 11.51 -13.97
CA ALA A 19 -43.67 11.46 -12.71
C ALA A 19 -42.55 10.40 -12.74
N PHE A 20 -42.78 9.24 -13.35
CA PHE A 20 -41.79 8.16 -13.46
C PHE A 20 -40.65 8.53 -14.43
N ILE A 21 -40.98 9.15 -15.57
CA ILE A 21 -39.98 9.68 -16.51
C ILE A 21 -39.20 10.83 -15.86
N GLY A 22 -39.88 11.70 -15.10
CA GLY A 22 -39.22 12.75 -14.32
C GLY A 22 -38.27 12.17 -13.28
N LEU A 23 -38.64 11.09 -12.59
CA LEU A 23 -37.78 10.41 -11.61
C LEU A 23 -36.53 9.81 -12.26
N ILE A 24 -36.67 9.16 -13.42
CA ILE A 24 -35.53 8.64 -14.19
C ILE A 24 -34.60 9.78 -14.65
N VAL A 25 -35.16 10.90 -15.13
CA VAL A 25 -34.36 12.06 -15.55
C VAL A 25 -33.69 12.75 -14.36
N VAL A 26 -34.29 12.72 -13.17
CA VAL A 26 -33.67 13.25 -11.94
C VAL A 26 -32.59 12.30 -11.42
N GLU A 27 -32.82 10.99 -11.38
CA GLU A 27 -31.81 10.00 -10.94
C GLU A 27 -30.61 9.93 -11.87
N TRP A 28 -30.81 10.04 -13.19
CA TRP A 28 -29.71 9.93 -14.17
C TRP A 28 -29.19 11.30 -14.68
N GLY A 29 -29.98 12.37 -14.55
CA GLY A 29 -29.64 13.71 -15.06
C GLY A 29 -29.22 14.72 -13.99
N ALA A 30 -29.48 14.47 -12.70
CA ALA A 30 -28.92 15.29 -11.62
C ALA A 30 -27.38 15.16 -11.49
N ASP A 31 -26.80 14.13 -12.11
CA ASP A 31 -25.34 13.91 -12.14
C ASP A 31 -24.62 14.72 -13.22
N TYR A 32 -25.35 15.36 -14.15
CA TYR A 32 -24.77 16.03 -15.32
C TYR A 32 -24.78 17.57 -15.28
N SER A 33 -25.34 18.19 -14.24
CA SER A 33 -25.38 19.66 -14.12
C SER A 33 -24.51 20.19 -12.98
N GLY A 34 -23.25 20.50 -13.30
CA GLY A 34 -22.52 21.55 -12.60
C GLY A 34 -21.26 21.10 -11.87
N ALA A 35 -20.12 21.46 -12.46
CA ALA A 35 -18.84 21.56 -11.78
C ALA A 35 -18.99 22.43 -10.51
N GLY A 36 -18.76 21.84 -9.34
CA GLY A 36 -18.84 22.53 -8.06
C GLY A 36 -18.77 21.56 -6.88
N THR A 37 -17.57 21.33 -6.36
CA THR A 37 -17.32 21.04 -4.93
C THR A 37 -17.93 19.79 -4.27
N ASN A 38 -18.38 18.77 -5.00
CA ASN A 38 -18.87 17.51 -4.40
C ASN A 38 -17.81 16.38 -4.29
N ALA A 39 -16.53 16.66 -4.53
CA ALA A 39 -15.45 15.70 -4.23
C ALA A 39 -15.34 15.36 -2.73
N ALA A 40 -15.99 16.12 -1.84
CA ALA A 40 -15.96 15.88 -0.39
C ALA A 40 -16.89 14.75 0.09
N GLY A 41 -17.81 14.25 -0.75
CA GLY A 41 -18.69 13.13 -0.39
C GLY A 41 -18.14 11.75 -0.71
N ASP A 42 -17.16 11.68 -1.62
CA ASP A 42 -16.68 10.43 -2.21
C ASP A 42 -15.14 10.33 -2.21
N ALA A 43 -14.46 11.10 -1.36
CA ALA A 43 -13.00 11.07 -1.18
C ALA A 43 -12.62 10.73 0.27
N VAL A 44 -11.63 9.86 0.43
CA VAL A 44 -11.05 9.53 1.74
C VAL A 44 -10.03 10.58 2.17
N GLY A 45 -9.33 11.18 1.20
CA GLY A 45 -8.35 12.21 1.44
C GLY A 45 -7.63 12.64 0.16
N VAL A 46 -6.72 13.60 0.31
CA VAL A 46 -5.91 14.16 -0.78
C VAL A 46 -4.44 14.09 -0.38
N VAL A 47 -3.59 13.56 -1.26
CA VAL A 47 -2.14 13.44 -1.07
C VAL A 47 -1.44 14.18 -2.21
N ASN A 48 -0.71 15.25 -1.91
CA ASN A 48 -0.03 16.08 -2.91
C ASN A 48 -0.92 16.51 -4.10
N GLY A 49 -2.19 16.80 -3.85
CA GLY A 49 -3.15 17.21 -4.89
C GLY A 49 -3.82 16.06 -5.65
N GLU A 50 -3.47 14.80 -5.35
CA GLU A 50 -4.15 13.61 -5.87
C GLU A 50 -5.22 13.12 -4.88
N THR A 51 -6.45 12.99 -5.35
CA THR A 51 -7.61 12.60 -4.53
C THR A 51 -7.74 11.09 -4.51
N ILE A 52 -7.81 10.51 -3.31
CA ILE A 52 -8.12 9.09 -3.11
C ILE A 52 -9.64 8.94 -2.98
N SER A 53 -10.27 8.25 -3.94
CA SER A 53 -11.72 8.03 -3.88
C SER A 53 -12.10 7.05 -2.76
N LEU A 54 -13.28 7.25 -2.18
CA LEU A 54 -13.85 6.36 -1.17
C LEU A 54 -14.12 4.97 -1.75
N GLN A 55 -14.58 4.90 -3.01
CA GLN A 55 -14.81 3.63 -3.69
C GLN A 55 -13.54 2.79 -3.81
N GLU A 56 -12.45 3.38 -4.34
CA GLU A 56 -11.18 2.66 -4.51
C GLU A 56 -10.60 2.21 -3.17
N PHE A 57 -10.65 3.08 -2.17
CA PHE A 57 -10.16 2.77 -0.83
C PHE A 57 -10.94 1.61 -0.19
N GLN A 58 -12.27 1.62 -0.30
CA GLN A 58 -13.10 0.52 0.18
C GLN A 58 -12.85 -0.79 -0.59
N ASP A 59 -12.62 -0.72 -1.90
CA ASP A 59 -12.26 -1.90 -2.70
C ASP A 59 -10.92 -2.48 -2.29
N ALA A 60 -9.92 -1.64 -2.01
CA ALA A 60 -8.63 -2.09 -1.49
C ALA A 60 -8.78 -2.76 -0.12
N LEU A 61 -9.54 -2.15 0.80
CA LEU A 61 -9.86 -2.74 2.10
C LEU A 61 -10.54 -4.10 1.98
N ARG A 62 -11.55 -4.22 1.11
CA ARG A 62 -12.25 -5.49 0.85
C ARG A 62 -11.30 -6.55 0.31
N ARG A 63 -10.34 -6.19 -0.55
CA ARG A 63 -9.35 -7.13 -1.10
C ARG A 63 -8.40 -7.66 -0.02
N ILE A 64 -7.85 -6.77 0.81
CA ILE A 64 -6.93 -7.18 1.89
C ILE A 64 -7.67 -7.97 2.98
N ALA A 65 -8.88 -7.56 3.35
CA ALA A 65 -9.70 -8.28 4.33
C ALA A 65 -10.04 -9.73 3.90
N ARG A 66 -10.16 -9.99 2.59
CA ARG A 66 -10.36 -11.34 2.04
C ARG A 66 -9.10 -12.21 2.14
N GLN A 67 -7.91 -11.60 2.08
CA GLN A 67 -6.63 -12.31 2.16
C GLN A 67 -6.23 -12.61 3.60
N MET A 68 -6.76 -11.87 4.59
CA MET A 68 -6.47 -12.13 6.00
C MET A 68 -7.26 -13.32 6.57
N PRO A 69 -6.59 -14.18 7.39
CA PRO A 69 -7.24 -15.21 8.19
C PRO A 69 -8.33 -14.62 9.09
N GLN A 70 -9.43 -15.35 9.30
CA GLN A 70 -10.56 -14.87 10.11
C GLN A 70 -10.16 -14.41 11.52
N GLU A 71 -9.12 -15.01 12.09
CA GLU A 71 -8.60 -14.73 13.43
C GLU A 71 -7.89 -13.37 13.54
N GLN A 72 -7.37 -12.82 12.43
CA GLN A 72 -6.64 -11.54 12.39
C GLN A 72 -7.53 -10.36 11.95
N ARG A 73 -8.81 -10.59 11.62
CA ARG A 73 -9.75 -9.56 11.16
C ARG A 73 -10.21 -8.57 12.23
N ALA A 74 -9.78 -8.75 13.48
CA ALA A 74 -10.29 -7.99 14.61
C ALA A 74 -9.87 -6.50 14.60
N ASP A 75 -8.73 -6.15 13.99
CA ASP A 75 -8.24 -4.78 13.97
C ASP A 75 -8.50 -4.08 12.63
N GLN A 76 -9.73 -3.61 12.46
CA GLN A 76 -10.13 -2.82 11.28
C GLN A 76 -9.35 -1.50 11.20
N ALA A 77 -8.93 -0.91 12.32
CA ALA A 77 -8.18 0.34 12.32
C ALA A 77 -6.78 0.15 11.73
N LEU A 78 -6.10 -0.94 12.10
CA LEU A 78 -4.82 -1.30 11.52
C LEU A 78 -4.92 -1.54 10.00
N LEU A 79 -5.98 -2.19 9.54
CA LEU A 79 -6.23 -2.42 8.11
C LEU A 79 -6.42 -1.09 7.34
N VAL A 80 -7.21 -0.18 7.89
CA VAL A 80 -7.40 1.16 7.32
C VAL A 80 -6.08 1.90 7.22
N GLN A 81 -5.27 1.87 8.28
CA GLN A 81 -3.95 2.49 8.28
C GLN A 81 -3.02 1.89 7.23
N GLN A 82 -2.97 0.56 7.10
CA GLN A 82 -2.13 -0.11 6.09
C GLN A 82 -2.51 0.29 4.66
N VAL A 83 -3.81 0.34 4.36
CA VAL A 83 -4.31 0.75 3.04
C VAL A 83 -3.99 2.23 2.79
N TRP A 84 -4.19 3.08 3.80
CA TRP A 84 -3.84 4.49 3.71
C TRP A 84 -2.36 4.70 3.43
N ASP A 85 -1.48 4.08 4.22
CA ASP A 85 -0.02 4.19 4.06
C ASP A 85 0.44 3.66 2.70
N TYR A 86 -0.22 2.63 2.18
CA TYR A 86 0.01 2.11 0.83
C TYR A 86 -0.29 3.18 -0.24
N TYR A 87 -1.48 3.79 -0.20
CA TYR A 87 -1.87 4.82 -1.17
C TYR A 87 -0.99 6.06 -1.09
N VAL A 88 -0.71 6.55 0.13
CA VAL A 88 0.19 7.69 0.34
C VAL A 88 1.55 7.41 -0.30
N ARG A 89 2.12 6.23 -0.07
CA ARG A 89 3.41 5.83 -0.65
C ARG A 89 3.34 5.72 -2.17
N GLU A 90 2.31 5.07 -2.70
CA GLU A 90 2.16 4.88 -4.14
C GLU A 90 2.04 6.23 -4.87
N ILE A 91 1.23 7.16 -4.35
CA ILE A 91 1.08 8.50 -4.90
C ILE A 91 2.41 9.26 -4.89
N ILE A 92 3.09 9.31 -3.73
CA ILE A 92 4.37 10.02 -3.60
C ILE A 92 5.42 9.45 -4.56
N LEU A 93 5.52 8.11 -4.65
CA LEU A 93 6.48 7.46 -5.55
C LEU A 93 6.15 7.71 -7.02
N ASN A 94 4.88 7.62 -7.43
CA ASN A 94 4.48 7.87 -8.82
C ASN A 94 4.78 9.31 -9.24
N GLN A 95 4.46 10.29 -8.39
CA GLN A 95 4.80 11.69 -8.63
C GLN A 95 6.32 11.90 -8.73
N GLU A 96 7.10 11.22 -7.88
CA GLU A 96 8.55 11.29 -7.93
C GLU A 96 9.12 10.65 -9.20
N TYR A 97 8.56 9.52 -9.66
CA TYR A 97 8.94 8.89 -10.92
C TYR A 97 8.68 9.82 -12.11
N GLU A 98 7.52 10.48 -12.16
CA GLU A 98 7.20 11.47 -13.19
C GLU A 98 8.15 12.68 -13.12
N ARG A 99 8.41 13.20 -11.92
CA ARG A 99 9.34 14.32 -11.71
C ARG A 99 10.77 14.01 -12.15
N LEU A 100 11.22 12.77 -11.96
CA LEU A 100 12.53 12.29 -12.38
C LEU A 100 12.56 11.83 -13.86
N GLY A 101 11.42 11.78 -14.54
CA GLY A 101 11.30 11.31 -15.92
C GLY A 101 11.52 9.80 -16.08
N PHE A 102 11.21 9.00 -15.06
CA PHE A 102 11.30 7.56 -15.15
C PHE A 102 10.10 6.98 -15.89
N GLU A 103 10.33 6.56 -17.14
CA GLU A 103 9.29 5.94 -17.97
C GLU A 103 9.65 4.50 -18.36
N VAL A 104 8.74 3.56 -18.14
CA VAL A 104 8.91 2.18 -18.61
C VAL A 104 8.18 2.03 -19.94
N THR A 105 8.92 1.61 -20.98
CA THR A 105 8.34 1.40 -22.31
C THR A 105 7.56 0.09 -22.39
N ASP A 106 6.58 0.03 -23.28
CA ASP A 106 5.81 -1.20 -23.52
C ASP A 106 6.70 -2.37 -23.94
N GLY A 107 7.78 -2.09 -24.68
CA GLY A 107 8.78 -3.09 -25.07
C GLY A 107 9.53 -3.68 -23.87
N GLU A 108 9.89 -2.85 -22.89
CA GLU A 108 10.47 -3.33 -21.63
C GLU A 108 9.46 -4.15 -20.84
N ILE A 109 8.22 -3.65 -20.69
CA ILE A 109 7.16 -4.39 -19.98
C ILE A 109 6.97 -5.76 -20.64
N ALA A 110 6.80 -5.82 -21.97
CA ALA A 110 6.63 -7.07 -22.70
C ALA A 110 7.84 -8.02 -22.53
N PHE A 111 9.07 -7.49 -22.56
CA PHE A 111 10.28 -8.27 -22.32
C PHE A 111 10.30 -8.87 -20.91
N TYR A 112 10.08 -8.06 -19.88
CA TYR A 112 10.10 -8.54 -18.49
C TYR A 112 8.90 -9.44 -18.18
N THR A 113 7.71 -9.17 -18.71
CA THR A 113 6.52 -10.03 -18.59
C THR A 113 6.81 -11.41 -19.12
N ARG A 114 7.51 -11.54 -20.26
CA ARG A 114 7.83 -12.84 -20.85
C ARG A 114 8.99 -13.56 -20.19
N ASN A 115 9.96 -12.85 -19.61
CA ASN A 115 11.24 -13.45 -19.18
C ASN A 115 11.43 -13.49 -17.65
N LYS A 116 10.71 -12.66 -16.91
CA LYS A 116 10.89 -12.44 -15.46
C LYS A 116 9.54 -12.37 -14.76
N PRO A 117 8.80 -13.49 -14.67
CA PRO A 117 7.50 -13.52 -14.01
C PRO A 117 7.63 -13.10 -12.52
N PRO A 118 6.70 -12.27 -12.01
CA PRO A 118 6.63 -11.92 -10.60
C PRO A 118 6.58 -13.16 -9.72
N GLN A 119 7.15 -13.09 -8.50
CA GLN A 119 7.20 -14.24 -7.59
C GLN A 119 5.81 -14.84 -7.32
N ALA A 120 4.81 -13.99 -7.06
CA ALA A 120 3.43 -14.42 -6.83
C ALA A 120 2.84 -15.24 -8.00
N VAL A 121 3.26 -14.99 -9.25
CA VAL A 121 2.82 -15.79 -10.41
C VAL A 121 3.45 -17.18 -10.37
N ARG A 122 4.68 -17.30 -9.87
CA ARG A 122 5.39 -18.58 -9.79
C ARG A 122 4.77 -19.55 -8.78
N GLU A 123 4.01 -19.00 -7.84
CA GLU A 123 3.30 -19.76 -6.81
C GLU A 123 1.95 -20.30 -7.31
N PHE A 124 1.48 -19.88 -8.49
CA PHE A 124 0.24 -20.40 -9.06
C PHE A 124 0.42 -21.82 -9.60
N ALA A 125 -0.42 -22.74 -9.10
CA ALA A 125 -0.41 -24.14 -9.51
C ALA A 125 -0.56 -24.34 -11.03
N THR A 126 -1.29 -23.44 -11.71
CA THR A 126 -1.46 -23.46 -13.18
C THR A 126 -0.14 -23.36 -13.94
N PHE A 127 0.86 -22.69 -13.36
CA PHE A 127 2.18 -22.50 -13.95
C PHE A 127 3.24 -23.39 -13.30
N GLN A 128 2.84 -24.46 -12.61
CA GLN A 128 3.75 -25.42 -12.01
C GLN A 128 3.68 -26.78 -12.71
N THR A 129 4.81 -27.48 -12.69
CA THR A 129 4.98 -28.88 -13.08
C THR A 129 5.77 -29.56 -11.97
N ASP A 130 5.20 -30.62 -11.38
CA ASP A 130 5.78 -31.33 -10.23
C ASP A 130 6.15 -30.42 -9.04
N GLY A 131 5.35 -29.37 -8.82
CA GLY A 131 5.55 -28.41 -7.73
C GLY A 131 6.64 -27.37 -7.98
N ALA A 132 7.31 -27.40 -9.13
CA ALA A 132 8.25 -26.37 -9.57
C ALA A 132 7.64 -25.48 -10.66
N PHE A 133 8.02 -24.21 -10.69
CA PHE A 133 7.55 -23.29 -11.73
C PHE A 133 8.02 -23.72 -13.13
N ASP A 134 7.07 -23.80 -14.05
CA ASP A 134 7.27 -24.19 -15.44
C ASP A 134 7.18 -22.96 -16.34
N MET A 135 8.35 -22.53 -16.82
CA MET A 135 8.47 -21.35 -17.67
C MET A 135 7.81 -21.53 -19.04
N ASP A 136 7.78 -22.75 -19.57
CA ASP A 136 7.23 -23.02 -20.90
C ASP A 136 5.70 -22.90 -20.87
N LYS A 137 5.05 -23.43 -19.82
CA LYS A 137 3.61 -23.22 -19.59
C LYS A 137 3.25 -21.75 -19.49
N TYR A 138 4.04 -20.99 -18.72
CA TYR A 138 3.81 -19.56 -18.56
C TYR A 138 4.02 -18.80 -19.89
N ALA A 139 5.10 -19.10 -20.62
CA ALA A 139 5.37 -18.47 -21.91
C ALA A 139 4.26 -18.76 -22.94
N GLN A 140 3.75 -19.99 -22.97
CA GLN A 140 2.60 -20.37 -23.78
C GLN A 140 1.33 -19.61 -23.36
N PHE A 141 1.11 -19.44 -22.06
CA PHE A 141 -0.03 -18.70 -21.54
C PHE A 141 -0.03 -17.24 -22.03
N ILE A 142 1.09 -16.53 -21.83
CA ILE A 142 1.25 -15.11 -22.20
C ILE A 142 1.25 -14.91 -23.72
N SER A 143 1.81 -15.86 -24.48
CA SER A 143 1.96 -15.71 -25.94
C SER A 143 0.72 -16.11 -26.73
N ASN A 144 -0.25 -16.79 -26.11
CA ASN A 144 -1.45 -17.27 -26.79
C ASN A 144 -2.59 -16.23 -26.73
N PRO A 145 -2.98 -15.61 -27.87
CA PRO A 145 -4.06 -14.61 -27.90
C PRO A 145 -5.42 -15.17 -27.49
N ALA A 146 -5.66 -16.49 -27.65
CA ALA A 146 -6.91 -17.11 -27.24
C ALA A 146 -7.10 -17.06 -25.71
N ASN A 147 -6.01 -17.14 -24.95
CA ASN A 147 -6.08 -17.02 -23.49
C ASN A 147 -6.48 -15.60 -23.07
N LEU A 148 -6.05 -14.57 -23.82
CA LEU A 148 -6.38 -13.17 -23.56
C LEU A 148 -7.83 -12.82 -23.88
N SER A 149 -8.57 -13.72 -24.53
CA SER A 149 -10.01 -13.52 -24.82
C SER A 149 -10.90 -13.78 -23.60
N ASP A 150 -10.40 -14.50 -22.59
CA ASP A 150 -11.08 -14.67 -21.30
C ASP A 150 -10.82 -13.44 -20.40
N PRO A 151 -11.87 -12.77 -19.90
CA PRO A 151 -11.73 -11.61 -19.01
C PRO A 151 -10.86 -11.87 -17.77
N ASN A 152 -10.88 -13.07 -17.20
CA ASN A 152 -10.08 -13.39 -16.01
C ASN A 152 -8.59 -13.48 -16.34
N ASN A 153 -8.24 -14.10 -17.47
CA ASN A 153 -6.87 -14.20 -17.93
C ASN A 153 -6.33 -12.83 -18.35
N GLN A 154 -7.15 -12.01 -18.99
CA GLN A 154 -6.79 -10.63 -19.31
C GLN A 154 -6.50 -9.82 -18.05
N ALA A 155 -7.36 -9.91 -17.03
CA ALA A 155 -7.15 -9.23 -15.75
C ALA A 155 -5.84 -9.69 -15.07
N LEU A 156 -5.52 -10.99 -15.13
CA LEU A 156 -4.26 -11.52 -14.63
C LEU A 156 -3.06 -10.91 -15.37
N VAL A 157 -3.10 -10.84 -16.70
CA VAL A 157 -1.99 -10.28 -17.50
C VAL A 157 -1.78 -8.80 -17.22
N LEU A 158 -2.85 -8.01 -17.15
CA LEU A 158 -2.77 -6.59 -16.77
C LEU A 158 -2.20 -6.40 -15.36
N TRP A 159 -2.57 -7.28 -14.43
CA TRP A 159 -2.00 -7.27 -13.08
C TRP A 159 -0.51 -7.62 -13.09
N ILE A 160 -0.06 -8.57 -13.92
CA ILE A 160 1.36 -8.91 -14.09
C ILE A 160 2.12 -7.71 -14.66
N GLU A 161 1.64 -7.13 -15.75
CA GLU A 161 2.28 -5.98 -16.43
C GLU A 161 2.39 -4.77 -15.51
N SER A 162 1.31 -4.42 -14.79
CA SER A 162 1.34 -3.32 -13.81
C SER A 162 2.31 -3.59 -12.66
N THR A 163 2.41 -4.83 -12.19
CA THR A 163 3.37 -5.23 -11.16
C THR A 163 4.81 -5.10 -11.64
N ILE A 164 5.08 -5.53 -12.86
CA ILE A 164 6.41 -5.41 -13.48
C ILE A 164 6.76 -3.94 -13.70
N LYS A 165 5.82 -3.12 -14.19
CA LYS A 165 6.02 -1.68 -14.35
C LYS A 165 6.43 -1.03 -13.02
N ARG A 166 5.70 -1.29 -11.93
CA ARG A 166 6.05 -0.77 -10.59
C ARG A 166 7.44 -1.22 -10.15
N GLN A 167 7.77 -2.50 -10.31
CA GLN A 167 9.10 -3.04 -9.94
C GLN A 167 10.23 -2.40 -10.73
N LEU A 168 10.04 -2.14 -12.03
CA LEU A 168 11.05 -1.50 -12.88
C LEU A 168 11.27 -0.03 -12.49
N LEU A 169 10.20 0.70 -12.17
CA LEU A 169 10.31 2.08 -11.67
C LEU A 169 11.04 2.13 -10.33
N GLU A 170 10.67 1.27 -9.39
CA GLU A 170 11.33 1.17 -8.09
C GLU A 170 12.80 0.79 -8.24
N TYR A 171 13.11 -0.19 -9.10
CA TYR A 171 14.49 -0.58 -9.39
C TYR A 171 15.34 0.58 -9.92
N ARG A 172 14.78 1.40 -10.83
CA ARG A 172 15.48 2.58 -11.36
C ARG A 172 15.74 3.62 -10.27
N LEU A 173 14.76 3.87 -9.40
CA LEU A 173 14.94 4.76 -8.26
C LEU A 173 16.02 4.25 -7.31
N GLN A 174 15.95 2.97 -6.91
CA GLN A 174 16.97 2.37 -6.04
C GLN A 174 18.36 2.40 -6.69
N ARG A 175 18.46 2.16 -7.99
CA ARG A 175 19.73 2.22 -8.72
C ARG A 175 20.29 3.64 -8.75
N MET A 176 19.45 4.65 -8.95
CA MET A 176 19.85 6.05 -8.88
C MET A 176 20.36 6.39 -7.48
N LEU A 177 19.60 6.05 -6.42
CA LEU A 177 19.98 6.30 -5.03
C LEU A 177 21.28 5.60 -4.65
N ARG A 178 21.48 4.35 -5.06
CA ARG A 178 22.76 3.65 -4.82
C ARG A 178 23.91 4.30 -5.58
N GLY A 179 23.64 4.88 -6.75
CA GLY A 179 24.63 5.61 -7.54
C GLY A 179 25.07 6.94 -6.93
N THR A 180 24.33 7.50 -5.96
CA THR A 180 24.75 8.72 -5.25
C THR A 180 25.70 8.44 -4.08
N ALA A 181 25.73 7.21 -3.59
CA ALA A 181 26.64 6.82 -2.51
C ALA A 181 28.09 6.77 -3.03
N GLN A 182 28.96 7.57 -2.42
CA GLN A 182 30.41 7.49 -2.62
C GLN A 182 31.03 6.97 -1.33
N VAL A 183 31.88 5.96 -1.45
CA VAL A 183 32.64 5.41 -0.32
C VAL A 183 34.11 5.73 -0.53
N SER A 184 34.72 6.42 0.43
CA SER A 184 36.14 6.68 0.38
C SER A 184 36.94 5.41 0.75
N PRO A 185 38.17 5.23 0.23
CA PRO A 185 39.02 4.13 0.66
C PRO A 185 39.25 4.11 2.18
N ASN A 186 39.33 5.29 2.81
CA ASN A 186 39.52 5.41 4.26
C ASN A 186 38.30 4.90 5.04
N GLU A 187 37.08 5.25 4.64
CA GLU A 187 35.86 4.69 5.27
C GLU A 187 35.78 3.17 5.10
N ALA A 188 36.12 2.65 3.91
CA ALA A 188 36.13 1.21 3.69
C ALA A 188 37.14 0.50 4.59
N HIS A 189 38.34 1.08 4.75
CA HIS A 189 39.36 0.56 5.66
C HIS A 189 38.94 0.65 7.12
N GLN A 190 38.33 1.76 7.53
CA GLN A 190 37.85 1.94 8.90
C GLN A 190 36.74 0.94 9.22
N HIS A 191 35.73 0.81 8.37
CA HIS A 191 34.66 -0.17 8.54
C HIS A 191 35.21 -1.61 8.56
N PHE A 192 36.20 -1.92 7.72
CA PHE A 192 36.88 -3.22 7.78
C PHE A 192 37.59 -3.44 9.12
N ALA A 193 38.30 -2.43 9.63
CA ALA A 193 38.99 -2.51 10.91
C ALA A 193 37.98 -2.73 12.05
N GLU A 194 36.93 -1.92 12.14
CA GLU A 194 35.87 -2.03 13.15
C GLU A 194 35.16 -3.40 13.09
N ALA A 195 34.79 -3.87 11.90
CA ALA A 195 34.10 -5.15 11.74
C ALA A 195 34.94 -6.37 12.12
N ASN A 196 36.27 -6.24 12.10
CA ASN A 196 37.21 -7.30 12.43
C ASN A 196 37.93 -7.08 13.77
N GLU A 197 37.70 -5.94 14.42
CA GLU A 197 38.30 -5.61 15.71
C GLU A 197 37.68 -6.50 16.79
N LYS A 198 38.55 -7.17 17.54
CA LYS A 198 38.16 -7.99 18.68
C LYS A 198 38.71 -7.34 19.94
N VAL A 199 37.82 -6.87 20.79
CA VAL A 199 38.19 -6.23 22.06
C VAL A 199 37.95 -7.21 23.20
N ARG A 200 38.93 -7.33 24.11
CA ARG A 200 38.75 -8.01 25.40
C ARG A 200 38.40 -6.94 26.43
N VAL A 201 37.22 -7.07 27.01
CA VAL A 201 36.74 -6.15 28.05
C VAL A 201 36.71 -6.90 29.38
N GLU A 202 37.43 -6.36 30.36
CA GLU A 202 37.24 -6.73 31.77
C GLU A 202 36.25 -5.73 32.36
N TYR A 203 35.19 -6.25 32.97
CA TYR A 203 34.19 -5.43 33.64
C TYR A 203 33.90 -6.00 35.02
N ALA A 204 33.61 -5.10 35.96
CA ALA A 204 33.05 -5.45 37.25
C ALA A 204 31.60 -4.98 37.28
N PHE A 205 30.69 -5.87 37.66
CA PHE A 205 29.30 -5.54 37.87
C PHE A 205 29.08 -5.26 39.36
N ALA A 206 28.64 -4.04 39.69
CA ALA A 206 28.25 -3.65 41.03
C ALA A 206 26.71 -3.63 41.11
N PRO A 207 26.09 -4.55 41.85
CA PRO A 207 24.67 -4.49 42.15
C PRO A 207 24.32 -3.22 42.94
N SER A 208 23.19 -2.58 42.63
CA SER A 208 22.75 -1.34 43.30
C SER A 208 22.42 -1.53 44.80
N ASP A 209 22.26 -2.77 45.22
CA ASP A 209 22.00 -3.25 46.59
C ASP A 209 23.28 -3.63 47.36
N ALA A 210 24.46 -3.59 46.72
CA ALA A 210 25.72 -4.03 47.32
C ALA A 210 26.25 -3.10 48.45
N ALA A 211 25.61 -1.96 48.69
CA ALA A 211 26.04 -0.96 49.67
C ALA A 211 25.01 -0.68 50.79
N ASP A 212 23.79 -1.22 50.72
CA ASP A 212 22.73 -0.90 51.69
C ASP A 212 22.92 -1.63 53.03
N ASP A 213 23.58 -2.79 53.05
CA ASP A 213 23.71 -3.60 54.26
C ASP A 213 24.98 -3.29 55.10
N GLU A 214 25.93 -2.48 54.58
CA GLU A 214 27.23 -2.23 55.22
C GLU A 214 27.49 -0.75 55.55
N ILE A 215 26.55 0.15 55.21
CA ILE A 215 26.63 1.58 55.50
C ILE A 215 25.54 1.95 56.51
N GLU A 216 25.83 1.81 57.80
CA GLU A 216 25.06 2.47 58.85
C GLU A 216 25.50 3.94 58.94
N VAL A 217 24.74 4.84 58.32
CA VAL A 217 24.95 6.28 58.48
C VAL A 217 24.48 6.67 59.88
N SER A 218 25.40 7.10 60.75
CA SER A 218 25.04 7.62 62.07
C SER A 218 24.61 9.08 62.00
N ASP A 219 23.77 9.51 62.94
CA ASP A 219 23.36 10.92 63.04
C ASP A 219 24.56 11.87 63.29
N GLU A 220 25.65 11.36 63.88
CA GLU A 220 26.91 12.10 64.07
C GLU A 220 27.64 12.35 62.74
N ASP A 221 27.67 11.36 61.83
CA ASP A 221 28.29 11.49 60.52
C ASP A 221 27.54 12.49 59.63
N LEU A 222 26.20 12.54 59.76
CA LEU A 222 25.35 13.52 59.07
C LEU A 222 25.58 14.94 59.58
N ALA A 223 25.72 15.12 60.90
CA ALA A 223 25.97 16.43 61.50
C ALA A 223 27.35 16.97 61.09
N ALA A 224 28.39 16.12 61.10
CA ALA A 224 29.74 16.49 60.69
C ALA A 224 29.80 16.91 59.21
N TYR A 225 29.13 16.17 58.32
CA TYR A 225 29.08 16.53 56.90
C TYR A 225 28.37 17.88 56.67
N TYR A 226 27.28 18.15 57.41
CA TYR A 226 26.55 19.41 57.32
C TYR A 226 27.35 20.61 57.82
N GLU A 227 28.14 20.46 58.89
CA GLU A 227 29.03 21.54 59.38
C GLU A 227 30.21 21.80 58.45
N GLU A 228 30.69 20.79 57.72
CA GLU A 228 31.83 20.96 56.80
C GLU A 228 31.43 21.54 55.43
N ASN A 229 30.16 21.38 55.01
CA ASN A 229 29.69 21.74 53.68
C ASN A 229 28.58 22.81 53.63
N VAL A 230 28.18 23.37 54.77
CA VAL A 230 27.27 24.53 54.87
C VAL A 230 27.94 25.64 55.67
#